data_AF-A0A952NZY6-F1
#
_entry.id   AF-A0A952NZY6-F1
#
_cell.length_a   1.000
_cell.length_b   1.000
_cell.length_c   1.000
_cell.angle_alpha   90.00
_cell.angle_beta   90.00
_cell.angle_gamma   90.00
#
_symmetry.space_group_name_H-M   'P 1'
#
loop_
_entity.id
_entity.type
_entity.pdbx_description
1 polymer ?
#
loop_
_entity_poly.entity_id
_entity_poly.type
_entity_poly.pdbx_seq_one_letter_code
_entity_poly.pdbx_strand_id
1 'polypeptide(L)'
;MSRRTRLALLLIGGALWGAVAAHAQTPPPAPTVFRFHLFKEPDSISPFEQRNSNAGYLHAQLQAPLLRWQKGALQPGTSTGCRFTKSTEVRCGLRRELKFSDGSAVTPADWRAHFEKIFDSRTKVRWAADLFDVKGAEERFRGENVPLGVRAGKDEIIFELKRPNREFLYRLTSPNLVPFRSTETGKSPHAQFVGTGAYRLKAWRPGVKFELEKNPFSFEGHAERPSLEILFVAEDSVALKMYQSGELQFLRRLPTAFIEQARGKPDYFEIDQIRFDYFGFTKSFREKSENRVLQEAMALAFPYEEMRALYNAKPRPGCFGLPSVLTAGPVCFDENPARARELLRDRKVAPIPALFSQSVDDHRRALEWLQLQLEKRAGLKIRLDGRETKVFLDRLDARDASFFRRGVAPDRPTCAAVLENFLPGAAENYLDLDAKYLIEGVDRLLQEKSETKKAKLCREILEKLRADYVMIPTGPIFFSILARPEFTGWDLNELNQLDLKDLHVSK
;
A
#
# COMPACT_ATOMS: atom_id res chain seq x y z
N MET A 1 -95.62 47.61 7.57
CA MET A 1 -95.74 47.18 6.15
C MET A 1 -95.35 45.72 6.04
N SER A 2 -96.18 44.93 5.39
CA SER A 2 -96.31 43.47 5.57
C SER A 2 -95.83 42.63 4.39
N ARG A 3 -95.69 41.31 4.65
CA ARG A 3 -95.79 40.14 3.73
C ARG A 3 -94.49 39.77 3.00
N ARG A 4 -93.89 38.62 3.35
CA ARG A 4 -94.24 37.20 3.02
C ARG A 4 -93.90 36.83 1.55
N THR A 5 -93.03 35.83 1.39
CA THR A 5 -93.25 34.54 0.67
C THR A 5 -92.10 34.13 -0.26
N ARG A 6 -91.46 33.01 0.13
CA ARG A 6 -90.88 31.88 -0.64
C ARG A 6 -90.65 32.04 -2.16
N LEU A 7 -89.46 31.66 -2.61
CA LEU A 7 -89.32 30.56 -3.57
C LEU A 7 -87.98 29.84 -3.41
N ALA A 8 -88.06 28.52 -3.29
CA ALA A 8 -86.96 27.56 -3.34
C ALA A 8 -87.06 26.81 -4.67
N LEU A 9 -85.94 26.49 -5.31
CA LEU A 9 -85.66 25.27 -6.10
C LEU A 9 -84.24 25.46 -6.72
N LEU A 10 -83.19 24.77 -6.25
CA LEU A 10 -82.79 23.36 -6.45
C LEU A 10 -81.92 23.11 -7.70
N LEU A 11 -80.62 22.94 -7.41
CA LEU A 11 -79.59 22.03 -7.96
C LEU A 11 -79.36 21.86 -9.47
N ILE A 12 -78.10 22.03 -9.86
CA ILE A 12 -77.15 21.09 -10.54
C ILE A 12 -76.01 22.01 -11.04
N GLY A 13 -74.70 21.80 -10.90
CA GLY A 13 -73.84 20.74 -10.39
C GLY A 13 -72.41 21.11 -10.86
N GLY A 14 -71.37 20.79 -10.08
CA GLY A 14 -69.97 20.90 -10.50
C GLY A 14 -69.05 21.63 -9.52
N ALA A 15 -68.61 20.95 -8.46
CA ALA A 15 -67.48 21.38 -7.64
C ALA A 15 -66.18 20.85 -8.25
N LEU A 16 -65.37 21.74 -8.82
CA LEU A 16 -63.97 21.46 -9.18
C LEU A 16 -63.10 21.70 -7.94
N TRP A 17 -62.60 20.62 -7.35
CA TRP A 17 -61.51 20.67 -6.38
C TRP A 17 -60.18 20.85 -7.12
N GLY A 18 -59.59 22.04 -7.05
CA GLY A 18 -58.22 22.29 -7.49
C GLY A 18 -57.23 21.82 -6.42
N ALA A 19 -56.56 20.70 -6.67
CA ALA A 19 -55.44 20.23 -5.87
C ALA A 19 -54.20 21.09 -6.15
N VAL A 20 -53.66 21.72 -5.11
CA VAL A 20 -52.33 22.37 -5.15
C VAL A 20 -51.29 21.26 -5.12
N ALA A 21 -50.70 20.95 -6.28
CA ALA A 21 -49.59 20.01 -6.37
C ALA A 21 -48.35 20.62 -5.70
N ALA A 22 -47.99 20.08 -4.54
CA ALA A 22 -46.67 20.26 -3.96
C ALA A 22 -45.63 19.76 -4.96
N HIS A 23 -44.84 20.68 -5.52
CA HIS A 23 -43.67 20.32 -6.30
C HIS A 23 -42.66 19.70 -5.35
N ALA A 24 -42.63 18.37 -5.30
CA ALA A 24 -41.52 17.64 -4.72
C ALA A 24 -40.25 18.07 -5.46
N GLN A 25 -39.40 18.86 -4.81
CA GLN A 25 -38.06 19.12 -5.30
C GLN A 25 -37.37 17.76 -5.39
N THR A 26 -37.03 17.35 -6.61
CA THR A 26 -36.19 16.20 -6.86
C THR A 26 -34.89 16.37 -6.06
N PRO A 27 -34.40 15.32 -5.38
CA PRO A 27 -33.09 15.38 -4.75
C PRO A 27 -32.06 15.80 -5.81
N PRO A 28 -31.05 16.63 -5.46
CA PRO A 28 -29.97 16.92 -6.40
C PRO A 28 -29.37 15.60 -6.90
N PRO A 29 -29.03 15.49 -8.20
CA PRO A 29 -28.42 14.28 -8.72
C PRO A 29 -27.20 13.93 -7.89
N ALA A 30 -27.06 12.64 -7.56
CA ALA A 30 -25.92 12.12 -6.81
C ALA A 30 -24.61 12.68 -7.40
N PRO A 31 -23.63 13.10 -6.58
CA PRO A 31 -22.39 13.68 -7.08
C PRO A 31 -21.77 12.74 -8.10
N THR A 32 -21.64 13.23 -9.33
CA THR A 32 -21.25 12.44 -10.51
C THR A 32 -19.77 12.07 -10.54
N VAL A 33 -19.00 12.62 -9.59
CA VAL A 33 -17.55 12.51 -9.51
C VAL A 33 -17.11 12.21 -8.08
N PHE A 34 -16.28 11.19 -7.91
CA PHE A 34 -15.59 10.86 -6.66
C PHE A 34 -14.14 11.34 -6.72
N ARG A 35 -13.74 12.22 -5.79
CA ARG A 35 -12.42 12.82 -5.78
C ARG A 35 -11.55 12.30 -4.65
N PHE A 36 -10.33 11.92 -4.98
CA PHE A 36 -9.26 11.62 -4.03
C PHE A 36 -7.94 12.25 -4.50
N HIS A 37 -6.91 12.22 -3.66
CA HIS A 37 -5.63 12.88 -3.97
C HIS A 37 -4.44 11.91 -4.02
N LEU A 38 -3.39 12.31 -4.73
CA LEU A 38 -2.03 11.77 -4.61
C LEU A 38 -1.10 12.88 -4.12
N PHE A 39 -0.10 12.50 -3.32
CA PHE A 39 0.94 13.44 -2.85
C PHE A 39 1.71 14.09 -3.99
N LYS A 40 1.89 13.35 -5.08
CA LYS A 40 2.60 13.82 -6.25
C LYS A 40 2.03 13.17 -7.50
N GLU A 41 2.02 13.95 -8.57
CA GLU A 41 1.82 13.45 -9.92
C GLU A 41 2.80 12.30 -10.25
N PRO A 42 2.32 11.17 -10.79
CA PRO A 42 3.15 10.12 -11.35
C PRO A 42 4.07 10.63 -12.47
N ASP A 43 5.31 10.15 -12.51
CA ASP A 43 6.27 10.51 -13.56
C ASP A 43 5.92 9.88 -14.92
N SER A 44 5.09 8.83 -14.93
CA SER A 44 4.58 8.16 -16.12
C SER A 44 3.27 7.44 -15.81
N ILE A 45 2.39 7.34 -16.81
CA ILE A 45 1.19 6.49 -16.74
C ILE A 45 1.49 5.04 -17.17
N SER A 46 2.66 4.78 -17.74
CA SER A 46 3.09 3.43 -18.13
C SER A 46 3.57 2.64 -16.91
N PRO A 47 3.01 1.44 -16.63
CA PRO A 47 3.52 0.53 -15.61
C PRO A 47 5.02 0.24 -15.74
N PHE A 48 5.57 0.20 -16.96
CA PHE A 48 7.00 -0.10 -17.18
C PHE A 48 7.96 0.96 -16.66
N GLU A 49 7.50 2.19 -16.49
CA GLU A 49 8.34 3.35 -16.16
C GLU A 49 8.09 3.88 -14.75
N GLN A 50 7.30 3.16 -13.94
CA GLN A 50 7.03 3.56 -12.56
C GLN A 50 8.33 3.71 -11.76
N ARG A 51 8.40 4.81 -11.01
CA ARG A 51 9.53 5.11 -10.11
C ARG A 51 9.13 5.21 -8.65
N ASN A 52 7.84 5.29 -8.34
CA ASN A 52 7.31 5.44 -7.00
C ASN A 52 5.90 4.84 -6.90
N SER A 53 5.42 4.69 -5.67
CA SER A 53 4.14 4.04 -5.37
C SER A 53 2.89 4.87 -5.72
N ASN A 54 3.01 6.16 -6.05
CA ASN A 54 1.83 7.00 -6.34
C ASN A 54 1.06 6.53 -7.58
N ALA A 55 1.79 6.02 -8.58
CA ALA A 55 1.18 5.46 -9.79
C ALA A 55 0.34 4.20 -9.52
N GLY A 56 0.56 3.50 -8.39
CA GLY A 56 -0.20 2.31 -8.01
C GLY A 56 -1.70 2.56 -7.85
N TYR A 57 -2.10 3.72 -7.29
CA TYR A 57 -3.51 4.08 -7.16
C TYR A 57 -4.18 4.31 -8.51
N LEU A 58 -3.46 4.91 -9.46
CA LEU A 58 -3.93 5.11 -10.83
C LEU A 58 -4.08 3.75 -11.53
N HIS A 59 -3.04 2.91 -11.48
CA HIS A 59 -3.02 1.62 -12.17
C HIS A 59 -4.04 0.63 -11.62
N ALA A 60 -4.31 0.66 -10.31
CA ALA A 60 -5.39 -0.13 -9.72
C ALA A 60 -6.77 0.19 -10.31
N GLN A 61 -6.98 1.39 -10.86
CA GLN A 61 -8.24 1.75 -11.55
C GLN A 61 -8.21 1.40 -13.04
N LEU A 62 -7.05 1.52 -13.68
CA LEU A 62 -6.87 1.35 -15.12
C LEU A 62 -6.61 -0.11 -15.54
N GLN A 63 -6.21 -0.98 -14.61
CA GLN A 63 -5.83 -2.36 -14.89
C GLN A 63 -6.50 -3.35 -13.93
N ALA A 64 -6.84 -4.52 -14.44
CA ALA A 64 -7.39 -5.64 -13.68
C ALA A 64 -6.38 -6.80 -13.63
N PRO A 65 -5.75 -7.07 -12.47
CA PRO A 65 -4.72 -8.12 -12.31
C PRO A 65 -5.28 -9.55 -12.47
N LEU A 66 -4.40 -10.55 -12.62
CA LEU A 66 -4.81 -11.96 -12.73
C LEU A 66 -5.52 -12.44 -11.46
N LEU A 67 -4.98 -12.07 -10.30
CA LEU A 67 -5.56 -12.28 -8.98
C LEU A 67 -5.76 -10.92 -8.31
N ARG A 68 -6.56 -10.86 -7.25
CA ARG A 68 -6.69 -9.70 -6.37
C ARG A 68 -6.41 -10.12 -4.94
N TRP A 69 -5.86 -9.22 -4.13
CA TRP A 69 -5.81 -9.40 -2.69
C TRP A 69 -6.91 -8.57 -2.05
N GLN A 70 -7.95 -9.22 -1.54
CA GLN A 70 -9.11 -8.57 -0.95
C GLN A 70 -9.59 -9.37 0.26
N LYS A 71 -9.94 -8.66 1.33
CA LYS A 71 -10.49 -9.26 2.56
C LYS A 71 -9.61 -10.39 3.12
N GLY A 72 -8.28 -10.20 3.08
CA GLY A 72 -7.32 -11.18 3.61
C GLY A 72 -7.15 -12.46 2.78
N ALA A 73 -7.60 -12.48 1.52
CA ALA A 73 -7.49 -13.66 0.65
C ALA A 73 -7.19 -13.30 -0.80
N LEU A 74 -6.55 -14.25 -1.50
CA LEU A 74 -6.41 -14.21 -2.96
C LEU A 74 -7.76 -14.51 -3.62
N GLN A 75 -8.21 -13.60 -4.47
CA GLN A 75 -9.45 -13.69 -5.24
C GLN A 75 -9.15 -13.70 -6.74
N PRO A 76 -9.98 -14.34 -7.58
CA PRO A 76 -9.83 -14.28 -9.04
C PRO A 76 -10.05 -12.86 -9.58
N GLY A 77 -9.11 -12.35 -10.38
CA GLY A 77 -9.24 -11.11 -11.14
C GLY A 77 -9.62 -11.40 -12.60
N THR A 78 -8.76 -11.04 -13.55
CA THR A 78 -8.88 -11.44 -14.97
C THR A 78 -8.67 -12.92 -15.21
N SER A 79 -8.13 -13.65 -14.23
CA SER A 79 -8.13 -15.12 -14.24
C SER A 79 -9.41 -15.68 -13.61
N THR A 80 -9.77 -16.91 -13.97
CA THR A 80 -10.72 -17.76 -13.23
C THR A 80 -10.08 -18.39 -11.98
N GLY A 81 -8.78 -18.18 -11.80
CA GLY A 81 -7.97 -18.69 -10.70
C GLY A 81 -6.59 -19.11 -11.19
N CYS A 82 -5.63 -19.08 -10.27
CA CYS A 82 -4.26 -19.54 -10.50
C CYS A 82 -3.91 -20.63 -9.47
N ARG A 83 -3.23 -21.68 -9.91
CA ARG A 83 -2.79 -22.76 -9.02
C ARG A 83 -1.46 -23.35 -9.43
N PHE A 84 -0.74 -23.86 -8.45
CA PHE A 84 0.41 -24.72 -8.69
C PHE A 84 -0.05 -26.08 -9.23
N THR A 85 0.40 -26.45 -10.42
CA THR A 85 0.24 -27.81 -10.98
C THR A 85 1.44 -28.71 -10.67
N LYS A 86 2.60 -28.09 -10.44
CA LYS A 86 3.82 -28.72 -9.90
C LYS A 86 4.41 -27.78 -8.84
N SER A 87 5.49 -28.18 -8.17
CA SER A 87 6.18 -27.32 -7.20
C SER A 87 6.69 -26.01 -7.81
N THR A 88 7.01 -26.00 -9.12
CA THR A 88 7.55 -24.86 -9.87
C THR A 88 6.69 -24.42 -11.07
N GLU A 89 5.51 -25.01 -11.27
CA GLU A 89 4.63 -24.67 -12.40
C GLU A 89 3.32 -24.07 -11.88
N VAL A 90 2.99 -22.86 -12.33
CA VAL A 90 1.73 -22.16 -12.01
C VAL A 90 0.91 -22.01 -13.28
N ARG A 91 -0.37 -22.38 -13.22
CA ARG A 91 -1.33 -22.17 -14.30
C ARG A 91 -2.44 -21.25 -13.88
N CYS A 92 -2.73 -20.26 -14.70
CA CYS A 92 -3.80 -19.30 -14.52
C CYS A 92 -4.78 -19.39 -15.69
N GLY A 93 -5.99 -19.89 -15.45
CA GLY A 93 -7.04 -19.87 -16.47
C GLY A 93 -7.52 -18.44 -16.67
N LEU A 94 -7.58 -17.94 -17.91
CA LEU A 94 -8.05 -16.60 -18.22
C LEU A 94 -9.57 -16.58 -18.35
N ARG A 95 -10.22 -15.49 -17.93
CA ARG A 95 -11.63 -15.26 -18.24
C ARG A 95 -11.82 -15.14 -19.75
N ARG A 96 -12.95 -15.63 -20.24
CA ARG A 96 -13.35 -15.47 -21.63
C ARG A 96 -13.81 -14.04 -21.89
N GLU A 97 -13.66 -13.59 -23.14
CA GLU A 97 -14.19 -12.32 -23.63
C GLU A 97 -13.67 -11.08 -22.87
N LEU A 98 -12.47 -11.18 -22.27
CA LEU A 98 -11.79 -10.01 -21.73
C LEU A 98 -11.55 -8.99 -22.84
N LYS A 99 -11.82 -7.72 -22.54
CA LYS A 99 -11.62 -6.61 -23.46
C LYS A 99 -10.76 -5.52 -22.82
N PHE A 100 -9.98 -4.89 -23.66
CA PHE A 100 -9.34 -3.63 -23.37
C PHE A 100 -10.37 -2.50 -23.35
N SER A 101 -10.00 -1.34 -22.80
CA SER A 101 -10.87 -0.17 -22.71
C SER A 101 -11.19 0.50 -24.05
N ASP A 102 -10.55 0.07 -25.14
CA ASP A 102 -10.87 0.41 -26.53
C ASP A 102 -11.85 -0.59 -27.18
N GLY A 103 -12.24 -1.65 -26.47
CA GLY A 103 -13.15 -2.70 -26.92
C GLY A 103 -12.47 -3.88 -27.63
N SER A 104 -11.17 -3.79 -27.91
CA SER A 104 -10.41 -4.91 -28.50
C SER A 104 -10.25 -6.07 -27.50
N ALA A 105 -10.16 -7.29 -28.01
CA ALA A 105 -10.03 -8.47 -27.15
C ALA A 105 -8.64 -8.53 -26.49
N VAL A 106 -8.61 -9.01 -25.24
CA VAL A 106 -7.39 -9.38 -24.52
C VAL A 106 -7.17 -10.88 -24.68
N THR A 107 -6.05 -11.27 -25.27
CA THR A 107 -5.74 -12.66 -25.61
C THR A 107 -4.59 -13.20 -24.74
N PRO A 108 -4.43 -14.53 -24.62
CA PRO A 108 -3.23 -15.12 -24.02
C PRO A 108 -1.92 -14.63 -24.66
N ALA A 109 -1.93 -14.28 -25.95
CA ALA A 109 -0.76 -13.75 -26.65
C ALA A 109 -0.38 -12.35 -26.13
N ASP A 110 -1.35 -11.50 -25.80
CA ASP A 110 -1.09 -10.18 -25.18
C ASP A 110 -0.40 -10.35 -23.82
N TRP A 111 -0.84 -11.32 -23.00
CA TRP A 111 -0.19 -11.66 -21.73
C TRP A 111 1.25 -12.11 -21.93
N ARG A 112 1.49 -13.04 -22.86
CA ARG A 112 2.84 -13.51 -23.18
C ARG A 112 3.74 -12.35 -23.64
N ALA A 113 3.28 -11.54 -24.58
CA ALA A 113 4.03 -10.40 -25.10
C ALA A 113 4.33 -9.36 -24.00
N HIS A 114 3.40 -9.13 -23.08
CA HIS A 114 3.59 -8.26 -21.92
C HIS A 114 4.74 -8.76 -21.02
N PHE A 115 4.73 -10.04 -20.64
CA PHE A 115 5.82 -10.62 -19.85
C PHE A 115 7.15 -10.66 -20.59
N GLU A 116 7.15 -10.96 -21.89
CA GLU A 116 8.36 -10.88 -22.72
C GLU A 116 8.95 -9.47 -22.71
N LYS A 117 8.10 -8.43 -22.74
CA LYS A 117 8.51 -7.02 -22.68
C LYS A 117 9.02 -6.59 -21.31
N ILE A 118 8.45 -7.11 -20.22
CA ILE A 118 8.95 -6.87 -18.84
C ILE A 118 10.43 -7.26 -18.73
N PHE A 119 10.80 -8.41 -19.31
CA PHE A 119 12.16 -8.95 -19.23
C PHE A 119 13.04 -8.59 -20.43
N ASP A 120 12.59 -7.76 -21.37
CA ASP A 120 13.44 -7.27 -22.44
C ASP A 120 14.44 -6.25 -21.87
N SER A 121 15.74 -6.55 -22.03
CA SER A 121 16.85 -5.69 -21.59
C SER A 121 16.80 -4.24 -22.10
N ARG A 122 16.08 -3.98 -23.19
CA ARG A 122 15.88 -2.63 -23.76
C ARG A 122 14.78 -1.86 -23.03
N THR A 123 13.79 -2.55 -22.46
CA THR A 123 12.68 -1.90 -21.73
C THR A 123 13.14 -1.38 -20.36
N LYS A 124 14.07 -2.10 -19.70
CA LYS A 124 14.64 -1.72 -18.38
C LYS A 124 13.58 -1.47 -17.30
N VAL A 125 12.58 -2.33 -17.22
CA VAL A 125 11.52 -2.26 -16.19
C VAL A 125 12.13 -2.43 -14.80
N ARG A 126 12.09 -1.36 -13.98
CA ARG A 126 12.83 -1.32 -12.70
C ARG A 126 12.36 -2.38 -11.69
N TRP A 127 11.07 -2.69 -11.68
CA TRP A 127 10.47 -3.69 -10.79
C TRP A 127 10.51 -5.12 -11.36
N ALA A 128 11.14 -5.36 -12.53
CA ALA A 128 11.23 -6.71 -13.10
C ALA A 128 11.96 -7.71 -12.20
N ALA A 129 12.85 -7.21 -11.33
CA ALA A 129 13.56 -8.02 -10.34
C ALA A 129 12.63 -8.82 -9.43
N ASP A 130 11.42 -8.30 -9.17
CA ASP A 130 10.39 -8.98 -8.38
C ASP A 130 9.91 -10.29 -9.03
N LEU A 131 10.19 -10.50 -10.31
CA LEU A 131 9.79 -11.71 -11.06
C LEU A 131 10.97 -12.54 -11.56
N PHE A 132 12.18 -12.33 -11.03
CA PHE A 132 13.37 -13.09 -11.42
C PHE A 132 13.34 -14.56 -10.96
N ASP A 133 12.36 -14.94 -10.14
CA ASP A 133 12.07 -16.33 -9.84
C ASP A 133 11.44 -17.08 -11.02
N VAL A 134 10.93 -16.39 -12.05
CA VAL A 134 10.53 -16.99 -13.33
C VAL A 134 11.77 -17.44 -14.09
N LYS A 135 11.73 -18.67 -14.62
CA LYS A 135 12.85 -19.25 -15.38
C LYS A 135 13.25 -18.35 -16.55
N GLY A 136 14.54 -18.04 -16.67
CA GLY A 136 15.09 -17.20 -17.73
C GLY A 136 14.81 -15.70 -17.61
N ALA A 137 14.04 -15.23 -16.61
CA ALA A 137 13.64 -13.82 -16.51
C ALA A 137 14.82 -12.88 -16.25
N GLU A 138 15.68 -13.21 -15.30
CA GLU A 138 16.87 -12.42 -14.92
C GLU A 138 17.90 -12.38 -16.06
N GLU A 139 18.14 -13.52 -16.68
CA GLU A 139 19.07 -13.70 -17.80
C GLU A 139 18.61 -12.87 -19.01
N ARG A 140 17.31 -12.91 -19.34
CA ARG A 140 16.69 -12.08 -20.38
C ARG A 140 16.82 -10.59 -20.08
N PHE A 141 16.60 -10.20 -18.82
CA PHE A 141 16.74 -8.82 -18.37
C PHE A 141 18.18 -8.32 -18.51
N ARG A 142 19.18 -9.21 -18.38
CA ARG A 142 20.60 -8.94 -18.65
C ARG A 142 20.99 -8.94 -20.13
N GLY A 143 20.05 -9.27 -21.03
CA GLY A 143 20.26 -9.29 -22.48
C GLY A 143 20.62 -10.65 -23.06
N GLU A 144 20.58 -11.72 -22.27
CA GLU A 144 20.86 -13.06 -22.74
C GLU A 144 19.68 -13.64 -23.53
N ASN A 145 19.98 -14.43 -24.56
CA ASN A 145 18.95 -15.08 -25.37
C ASN A 145 18.62 -16.49 -24.86
N VAL A 146 17.91 -16.57 -23.73
CA VAL A 146 17.47 -17.85 -23.14
C VAL A 146 15.93 -18.00 -23.17
N PRO A 147 15.39 -19.23 -23.13
CA PRO A 147 13.95 -19.43 -23.05
C PRO A 147 13.34 -18.80 -21.77
N LEU A 148 12.26 -18.05 -21.94
CA LEU A 148 11.47 -17.49 -20.84
C LEU A 148 10.43 -18.50 -20.34
N GLY A 149 10.31 -18.65 -19.02
CA GLY A 149 9.34 -19.47 -18.31
C GLY A 149 7.92 -18.93 -18.33
N VAL A 150 7.48 -18.26 -19.39
CA VAL A 150 6.11 -17.75 -19.55
C VAL A 150 5.56 -18.25 -20.88
N ARG A 151 4.43 -18.97 -20.83
CA ARG A 151 3.78 -19.53 -22.03
C ARG A 151 2.30 -19.23 -22.03
N ALA A 152 1.77 -18.92 -23.21
CA ALA A 152 0.35 -18.83 -23.47
C ALA A 152 -0.19 -20.20 -23.89
N GLY A 153 -1.21 -20.69 -23.19
CA GLY A 153 -2.08 -21.77 -23.63
C GLY A 153 -3.27 -21.23 -24.43
N LYS A 154 -4.29 -22.06 -24.66
CA LYS A 154 -5.52 -21.66 -25.38
C LYS A 154 -6.32 -20.59 -24.62
N ASP A 155 -6.61 -20.85 -23.35
CA ASP A 155 -7.38 -19.99 -22.45
C ASP A 155 -6.64 -19.81 -21.11
N GLU A 156 -5.30 -19.88 -21.11
CA GLU A 156 -4.49 -19.82 -19.89
C GLU A 156 -3.13 -19.18 -20.12
N ILE A 157 -2.52 -18.69 -19.04
CA ILE A 157 -1.10 -18.34 -18.98
C ILE A 157 -0.41 -19.29 -17.98
N ILE A 158 0.77 -19.78 -18.36
CA ILE A 158 1.56 -20.77 -17.61
C ILE A 158 2.91 -20.14 -17.27
N PHE A 159 3.27 -20.20 -15.98
CA PHE A 159 4.56 -19.76 -15.46
C PHE A 159 5.38 -20.97 -15.00
N GLU A 160 6.66 -20.98 -15.34
CA GLU A 160 7.67 -21.92 -14.84
C GLU A 160 8.70 -21.16 -14.00
N LEU A 161 8.82 -21.54 -12.73
CA LEU A 161 9.71 -20.93 -11.77
C LEU A 161 11.05 -21.68 -11.68
N LYS A 162 12.13 -20.98 -11.33
CA LYS A 162 13.47 -21.55 -11.10
C LYS A 162 13.49 -22.51 -9.90
N ARG A 163 12.66 -22.23 -8.89
CA ARG A 163 12.54 -23.01 -7.65
C ARG A 163 11.11 -22.91 -7.08
N PRO A 164 10.70 -23.81 -6.17
CA PRO A 164 9.38 -23.71 -5.57
C PRO A 164 9.23 -22.39 -4.81
N ASN A 165 8.24 -21.58 -5.19
CA ASN A 165 7.93 -20.33 -4.54
C ASN A 165 6.41 -20.11 -4.53
N ARG A 166 5.75 -20.46 -3.43
CA ARG A 166 4.30 -20.33 -3.29
C ARG A 166 3.83 -18.88 -3.27
N GLU A 167 4.71 -17.97 -2.90
CA GLU A 167 4.43 -16.54 -2.83
C GLU A 167 4.25 -15.90 -4.22
N PHE A 168 4.63 -16.59 -5.28
CA PHE A 168 4.44 -16.15 -6.66
C PHE A 168 2.98 -15.77 -6.97
N LEU A 169 2.00 -16.45 -6.36
CA LEU A 169 0.58 -16.11 -6.56
C LEU A 169 0.24 -14.69 -6.08
N TYR A 170 0.86 -14.20 -5.01
CA TYR A 170 0.61 -12.83 -4.55
C TYR A 170 1.20 -11.79 -5.52
N ARG A 171 2.29 -12.11 -6.22
CA ARG A 171 2.84 -11.22 -7.25
C ARG A 171 1.85 -10.98 -8.38
N LEU A 172 1.03 -11.99 -8.70
CA LEU A 172 -0.03 -11.90 -9.72
C LEU A 172 -1.20 -10.99 -9.34
N THR A 173 -1.16 -10.37 -8.15
CA THR A 173 -2.10 -9.33 -7.73
C THR A 173 -1.72 -7.93 -8.19
N SER A 174 -0.48 -7.75 -8.68
CA SER A 174 0.00 -6.44 -9.10
C SER A 174 -0.67 -5.98 -10.41
N PRO A 175 -1.23 -4.76 -10.46
CA PRO A 175 -1.82 -4.21 -11.68
C PRO A 175 -0.77 -4.04 -12.80
N ASN A 176 0.52 -3.94 -12.44
CA ASN A 176 1.61 -3.77 -13.40
C ASN A 176 1.87 -5.01 -14.26
N LEU A 177 1.38 -6.19 -13.85
CA LEU A 177 1.57 -7.45 -14.58
C LEU A 177 0.52 -7.71 -15.67
N VAL A 178 -0.33 -6.71 -15.93
CA VAL A 178 -1.45 -6.81 -16.87
C VAL A 178 -1.08 -6.19 -18.21
N PRO A 179 -1.41 -6.84 -19.34
CA PRO A 179 -1.26 -6.25 -20.67
C PRO A 179 -1.91 -4.88 -20.74
N PHE A 180 -1.21 -3.95 -21.38
CA PHE A 180 -1.70 -2.61 -21.65
C PHE A 180 -1.11 -2.09 -22.95
N ARG A 181 -1.72 -1.04 -23.51
CA ARG A 181 -1.14 -0.27 -24.62
C ARG A 181 -1.09 1.20 -24.22
N SER A 182 0.02 1.85 -24.55
CA SER A 182 0.21 3.30 -24.34
C SER A 182 0.74 3.91 -25.63
N THR A 183 0.15 5.02 -26.08
CA THR A 183 0.60 5.71 -27.31
C THR A 183 1.90 6.47 -27.10
N GLU A 184 2.19 6.85 -25.86
CA GLU A 184 3.39 7.61 -25.50
C GLU A 184 4.01 7.06 -24.22
N THR A 185 5.30 7.34 -24.07
CA THR A 185 6.13 7.02 -22.90
C THR A 185 6.41 8.28 -22.09
N GLY A 186 6.66 8.13 -20.79
CA GLY A 186 7.01 9.21 -19.89
C GLY A 186 5.85 10.12 -19.50
N LYS A 187 6.19 11.35 -19.08
CA LYS A 187 5.24 12.35 -18.61
C LYS A 187 4.62 13.09 -19.80
N SER A 188 3.62 12.50 -20.42
CA SER A 188 2.87 13.13 -21.52
C SER A 188 1.37 13.20 -21.25
N PRO A 189 0.77 14.40 -21.17
CA PRO A 189 -0.68 14.55 -21.05
C PRO A 189 -1.47 14.08 -22.28
N HIS A 190 -0.80 13.84 -23.41
CA HIS A 190 -1.39 13.30 -24.63
C HIS A 190 -1.35 11.77 -24.69
N ALA A 191 -0.66 11.12 -23.74
CA ALA A 191 -0.59 9.68 -23.67
C ALA A 191 -1.99 9.08 -23.48
N GLN A 192 -2.37 8.20 -24.41
CA GLN A 192 -3.56 7.38 -24.27
C GLN A 192 -3.18 6.10 -23.54
N PHE A 193 -4.02 5.69 -22.58
CA PHE A 193 -3.85 4.43 -21.88
C PHE A 193 -5.01 3.49 -22.19
N VAL A 194 -4.67 2.32 -22.73
CA VAL A 194 -5.61 1.25 -23.02
C VAL A 194 -5.31 0.09 -22.07
N GLY A 195 -6.21 -0.12 -21.12
CA GLY A 195 -6.08 -1.13 -20.06
C GLY A 195 -7.33 -1.99 -19.91
N THR A 196 -7.38 -2.79 -18.84
CA THR A 196 -8.45 -3.76 -18.59
C THR A 196 -9.28 -3.44 -17.35
N GLY A 197 -8.97 -2.35 -16.64
CA GLY A 197 -9.59 -1.98 -15.37
C GLY A 197 -11.04 -1.50 -15.48
N ALA A 198 -11.65 -1.20 -14.32
CA ALA A 198 -13.02 -0.72 -14.22
C ALA A 198 -13.18 0.73 -14.74
N TYR A 199 -12.07 1.47 -14.82
CA TYR A 199 -12.02 2.83 -15.33
C TYR A 199 -11.04 2.93 -16.50
N ARG A 200 -11.20 3.97 -17.31
CA ARG A 200 -10.24 4.38 -18.34
C ARG A 200 -9.85 5.84 -18.15
N LEU A 201 -8.64 6.17 -18.57
CA LEU A 201 -8.14 7.54 -18.51
C LEU A 201 -8.89 8.39 -19.54
N LYS A 202 -9.58 9.44 -19.09
CA LYS A 202 -10.29 10.40 -19.94
C LYS A 202 -9.40 11.58 -20.29
N ALA A 203 -8.73 12.15 -19.28
CA ALA A 203 -7.83 13.27 -19.46
C ALA A 203 -6.74 13.29 -18.37
N TRP A 204 -5.60 13.86 -18.71
CA TRP A 204 -4.54 14.20 -17.77
C TRP A 204 -4.29 15.71 -17.84
N ARG A 205 -4.45 16.39 -16.70
CA ARG A 205 -4.10 17.79 -16.51
C ARG A 205 -2.79 17.87 -15.72
N PRO A 206 -1.64 18.11 -16.38
CA PRO A 206 -0.33 18.09 -15.71
C PRO A 206 -0.29 18.98 -14.48
N GLY A 207 0.29 18.47 -13.39
CA GLY A 207 0.39 19.20 -12.12
C GLY A 207 -0.94 19.43 -11.40
N VAL A 208 -2.09 19.04 -11.97
CA VAL A 208 -3.41 19.27 -11.38
C VAL A 208 -4.14 17.96 -11.05
N LYS A 209 -4.47 17.14 -12.05
CA LYS A 209 -5.28 15.92 -11.84
C LYS A 209 -5.25 14.92 -12.99
N PHE A 210 -5.65 13.69 -12.70
CA PHE A 210 -6.23 12.78 -13.68
C PHE A 210 -7.75 12.79 -13.63
N GLU A 211 -8.39 12.70 -14.79
CA GLU A 211 -9.83 12.50 -14.95
C GLU A 211 -10.05 11.09 -15.52
N LEU A 212 -10.82 10.27 -14.81
CA LEU A 212 -11.14 8.90 -15.20
C LEU A 212 -12.64 8.75 -15.36
N GLU A 213 -13.06 7.97 -16.35
CA GLU A 213 -14.45 7.61 -16.56
C GLU A 213 -14.62 6.09 -16.56
N LYS A 214 -15.86 5.62 -16.47
CA LYS A 214 -16.18 4.19 -16.54
C LYS A 214 -15.58 3.58 -17.80
N ASN A 215 -14.91 2.44 -17.67
CA ASN A 215 -14.61 1.61 -18.82
C ASN A 215 -15.88 0.81 -19.21
N PRO A 216 -16.52 1.10 -20.36
CA PRO A 216 -17.74 0.40 -20.77
C PRO A 216 -17.50 -1.06 -21.16
N PHE A 217 -16.24 -1.46 -21.36
CA PHE A 217 -15.86 -2.83 -21.71
C PHE A 217 -15.27 -3.61 -20.55
N SER A 218 -15.28 -3.05 -19.33
CA SER A 218 -14.81 -3.79 -18.17
C SER A 218 -15.72 -4.99 -17.90
N PHE A 219 -15.11 -6.12 -17.57
CA PHE A 219 -15.84 -7.33 -17.18
C PHE A 219 -16.36 -7.28 -15.73
N GLU A 220 -15.97 -6.25 -14.97
CA GLU A 220 -16.29 -6.10 -13.55
C GLU A 220 -16.66 -4.66 -13.17
N GLY A 221 -17.06 -4.52 -11.90
CA GLY A 221 -17.38 -3.25 -11.26
C GLY A 221 -18.85 -2.84 -11.35
N HIS A 222 -19.26 -1.95 -10.45
CA HIS A 222 -20.63 -1.48 -10.35
C HIS A 222 -21.04 -0.66 -11.58
N ALA A 223 -22.23 -0.91 -12.13
CA ALA A 223 -22.70 -0.24 -13.35
C ALA A 223 -22.89 1.28 -13.15
N GLU A 224 -23.29 1.68 -11.94
CA GLU A 224 -23.56 3.08 -11.60
C GLU A 224 -22.35 3.82 -11.01
N ARG A 225 -21.14 3.24 -11.03
CA ARG A 225 -19.95 3.83 -10.41
C ARG A 225 -19.65 5.27 -10.87
N PRO A 226 -19.35 6.25 -10.00
CA PRO A 226 -19.15 7.64 -10.44
C PRO A 226 -17.90 7.76 -11.33
N SER A 227 -17.73 8.89 -12.03
CA SER A 227 -16.42 9.21 -12.62
C SER A 227 -15.42 9.53 -11.50
N LEU A 228 -14.12 9.45 -11.76
CA LEU A 228 -13.10 9.77 -10.75
C LEU A 228 -12.28 10.98 -11.15
N GLU A 229 -11.90 11.79 -10.16
CA GLU A 229 -10.79 12.72 -10.30
C GLU A 229 -9.72 12.40 -9.25
N ILE A 230 -8.48 12.32 -9.72
CA ILE A 230 -7.32 12.06 -8.89
C ILE A 230 -6.48 13.34 -8.85
N LEU A 231 -6.61 14.12 -7.78
CA LEU A 231 -5.95 15.42 -7.64
C LEU A 231 -4.50 15.26 -7.17
N PHE A 232 -3.60 16.15 -7.55
CA PHE A 232 -2.22 16.17 -7.04
C PHE A 232 -2.09 17.21 -5.92
N VAL A 233 -2.10 16.74 -4.67
CA VAL A 233 -2.08 17.59 -3.46
C VAL A 233 -1.02 17.05 -2.52
N ALA A 234 0.07 17.80 -2.34
CA ALA A 234 1.24 17.35 -1.60
C ALA A 234 1.07 17.35 -0.08
N GLU A 235 0.32 18.31 0.45
CA GLU A 235 0.18 18.52 1.90
C GLU A 235 -1.12 17.90 2.44
N ASP A 236 -1.00 17.01 3.43
CA ASP A 236 -2.14 16.38 4.12
C ASP A 236 -3.09 17.44 4.74
N SER A 237 -2.56 18.57 5.20
CA SER A 237 -3.33 19.67 5.79
C SER A 237 -4.21 20.38 4.75
N VAL A 238 -3.73 20.54 3.52
CA VAL A 238 -4.48 21.10 2.40
C VAL A 238 -5.53 20.11 1.94
N ALA A 239 -5.17 18.83 1.79
CA ALA A 239 -6.11 17.78 1.45
C ALA A 239 -7.24 17.65 2.49
N LEU A 240 -6.93 17.79 3.79
CA LEU A 240 -7.95 17.80 4.85
C LEU A 240 -8.92 18.99 4.69
N LYS A 241 -8.43 20.20 4.39
CA LYS A 241 -9.29 21.36 4.13
C LYS A 241 -10.20 21.13 2.92
N MET A 242 -9.67 20.56 1.84
CA MET A 242 -10.46 20.18 0.65
C MET A 242 -11.51 19.12 0.96
N TYR A 243 -11.18 18.15 1.83
CA TYR A 243 -12.17 17.20 2.31
C TYR A 243 -13.27 17.94 3.08
N GLN A 244 -12.92 18.81 4.03
CA GLN A 244 -13.88 19.59 4.82
C GLN A 244 -14.78 20.50 3.97
N SER A 245 -14.25 21.12 2.91
CA SER A 245 -15.04 21.95 1.97
C SER A 245 -15.87 21.16 0.96
N GLY A 246 -15.72 19.83 0.90
CA GLY A 246 -16.44 18.96 -0.05
C GLY A 246 -15.75 18.80 -1.42
N GLU A 247 -14.59 19.41 -1.61
CA GLU A 247 -13.75 19.26 -2.81
C GLU A 247 -13.08 17.88 -2.89
N LEU A 248 -12.97 17.14 -1.78
CA LEU A 248 -12.57 15.73 -1.76
C LEU A 248 -13.64 14.83 -1.14
N GLN A 249 -13.82 13.65 -1.72
CA GLN A 249 -14.69 12.59 -1.19
C GLN A 249 -13.90 11.54 -0.39
N PHE A 250 -12.58 11.45 -0.61
CA PHE A 250 -11.72 10.49 0.06
C PHE A 250 -10.36 11.10 0.42
N LEU A 251 -10.10 11.20 1.72
CA LEU A 251 -8.82 11.63 2.29
C LEU A 251 -8.01 10.40 2.69
N ARG A 252 -6.96 10.11 1.92
CA ARG A 252 -6.08 8.93 2.13
C ARG A 252 -5.26 8.94 3.41
N ARG A 253 -5.06 10.10 4.03
CA ARG A 253 -4.30 10.24 5.27
C ARG A 253 -4.81 11.44 6.05
N LEU A 254 -5.37 11.17 7.22
CA LEU A 254 -5.72 12.18 8.21
C LEU A 254 -4.45 12.56 8.99
N PRO A 255 -4.10 13.85 9.12
CA PRO A 255 -2.97 14.24 9.95
C PRO A 255 -3.19 13.80 11.42
N THR A 256 -2.13 13.30 12.05
CA THR A 256 -2.16 12.68 13.39
C THR A 256 -2.90 13.51 14.44
N ALA A 257 -2.71 14.83 14.42
CA ALA A 257 -3.34 15.78 15.35
C ALA A 257 -4.87 15.79 15.31
N PHE A 258 -5.50 15.35 14.22
CA PHE A 258 -6.96 15.35 14.05
C PHE A 258 -7.60 13.99 14.28
N ILE A 259 -6.81 12.93 14.55
CA ILE A 259 -7.35 11.57 14.68
C ILE A 259 -8.32 11.47 15.86
N GLU A 260 -7.97 11.99 17.04
CA GLU A 260 -8.86 11.91 18.21
C GLU A 260 -10.20 12.62 17.98
N GLN A 261 -10.19 13.73 17.25
CA GLN A 261 -11.40 14.45 16.89
C GLN A 261 -12.24 13.73 15.83
N ALA A 262 -11.61 12.94 14.95
CA ALA A 262 -12.31 12.20 13.90
C ALA A 262 -12.85 10.85 14.39
N ARG A 263 -12.25 10.27 15.42
CA ARG A 263 -12.62 8.96 15.94
C ARG A 263 -14.11 8.91 16.31
N GLY A 264 -14.79 7.87 15.87
CA GLY A 264 -16.22 7.66 16.10
C GLY A 264 -17.15 8.42 15.14
N LYS A 265 -16.62 9.27 14.25
CA LYS A 265 -17.42 9.84 13.16
C LYS A 265 -17.72 8.77 12.09
N PRO A 266 -18.88 8.85 11.42
CA PRO A 266 -19.27 7.85 10.42
C PRO A 266 -18.38 7.85 9.18
N ASP A 267 -17.63 8.92 8.95
CA ASP A 267 -16.74 9.09 7.80
C ASP A 267 -15.27 8.81 8.13
N TYR A 268 -14.96 8.37 9.36
CA TYR A 268 -13.62 8.01 9.80
C TYR A 268 -13.37 6.50 9.74
N PHE A 269 -12.26 6.12 9.12
CA PHE A 269 -11.86 4.71 9.03
C PHE A 269 -10.38 4.55 9.38
N GLU A 270 -10.05 3.40 9.96
CA GLU A 270 -8.68 2.98 10.21
C GLU A 270 -8.39 1.72 9.42
N ILE A 271 -7.40 1.79 8.54
CA ILE A 271 -7.02 0.68 7.67
C ILE A 271 -5.67 0.16 8.15
N ASP A 272 -5.64 -1.06 8.65
CA ASP A 272 -4.39 -1.73 9.01
C ASP A 272 -3.46 -1.81 7.80
N GLN A 273 -2.17 -1.62 8.01
CA GLN A 273 -1.15 -1.65 6.96
C GLN A 273 -0.12 -2.72 7.29
N ILE A 274 0.19 -3.59 6.33
CA ILE A 274 1.38 -4.44 6.42
C ILE A 274 2.55 -3.55 6.05
N ARG A 275 3.23 -3.05 7.07
CA ARG A 275 4.38 -2.16 6.92
C ARG A 275 5.35 -2.42 8.06
N PHE A 276 6.64 -2.44 7.73
CA PHE A 276 7.69 -2.76 8.67
C PHE A 276 8.56 -1.52 8.89
N ASP A 277 8.19 -0.74 9.90
CA ASP A 277 8.91 0.45 10.33
C ASP A 277 9.80 0.12 11.54
N TYR A 278 11.02 0.62 11.52
CA TYR A 278 12.05 0.27 12.50
C TYR A 278 13.10 1.37 12.67
N PHE A 279 13.74 1.34 13.81
CA PHE A 279 15.03 1.98 14.04
C PHE A 279 16.13 0.94 13.85
N GLY A 280 17.06 1.19 12.95
CA GLY A 280 18.11 0.25 12.56
C GLY A 280 19.50 0.71 12.99
N PHE A 281 20.40 -0.26 13.14
CA PHE A 281 21.82 -0.02 13.29
C PHE A 281 22.55 -0.51 12.04
N THR A 282 23.47 0.26 11.47
CA THR A 282 24.27 -0.18 10.32
C THR A 282 25.30 -1.24 10.71
N LYS A 283 25.76 -2.06 9.76
CA LYS A 283 26.78 -3.08 10.01
C LYS A 283 28.06 -2.50 10.64
N SER A 284 28.55 -1.37 10.14
CA SER A 284 29.74 -0.69 10.67
C SER A 284 29.59 -0.24 12.14
N PHE A 285 28.36 0.05 12.59
CA PHE A 285 28.07 0.27 13.99
C PHE A 285 28.04 -1.05 14.77
N ARG A 286 27.35 -2.07 14.27
CA ARG A 286 27.15 -3.35 14.99
C ARG A 286 28.41 -4.20 15.15
N GLU A 287 29.34 -4.15 14.20
CA GLU A 287 30.56 -4.98 14.21
C GLU A 287 31.59 -4.53 15.24
N LYS A 288 31.44 -3.32 15.80
CA LYS A 288 32.24 -2.89 16.94
C LYS A 288 31.78 -3.66 18.17
N SER A 289 32.67 -4.43 18.77
CA SER A 289 32.32 -5.38 19.85
C SER A 289 31.68 -4.67 21.06
N GLU A 290 32.03 -3.42 21.32
CA GLU A 290 31.46 -2.59 22.38
C GLU A 290 30.01 -2.13 22.10
N ASN A 291 29.60 -2.08 20.83
CA ASN A 291 28.31 -1.53 20.44
C ASN A 291 27.15 -2.49 20.63
N ARG A 292 27.41 -3.80 20.76
CA ARG A 292 26.37 -4.79 21.06
C ARG A 292 25.59 -4.42 22.32
N VAL A 293 26.30 -4.00 23.36
CA VAL A 293 25.72 -3.54 24.63
C VAL A 293 24.90 -2.26 24.44
N LEU A 294 25.33 -1.36 23.53
CA LEU A 294 24.59 -0.13 23.23
C LEU A 294 23.27 -0.41 22.50
N GLN A 295 23.25 -1.39 21.59
CA GLN A 295 22.04 -1.82 20.89
C GLN A 295 21.00 -2.39 21.87
N GLU A 296 21.44 -3.29 22.75
CA GLU A 296 20.59 -3.86 23.79
C GLU A 296 20.09 -2.79 24.75
N ALA A 297 20.98 -1.94 25.28
CA ALA A 297 20.61 -0.87 26.19
C ALA A 297 19.63 0.13 25.54
N MET A 298 19.79 0.44 24.25
CA MET A 298 18.86 1.33 23.53
C MET A 298 17.46 0.70 23.40
N ALA A 299 17.37 -0.59 23.08
CA ALA A 299 16.09 -1.29 23.02
C ALA A 299 15.39 -1.36 24.39
N LEU A 300 16.15 -1.69 25.43
CA LEU A 300 15.62 -1.77 26.81
C LEU A 300 15.22 -0.39 27.37
N ALA A 301 15.88 0.69 26.95
CA ALA A 301 15.56 2.05 27.37
C ALA A 301 14.53 2.74 26.47
N PHE A 302 14.09 2.11 25.38
CA PHE A 302 13.21 2.73 24.40
C PHE A 302 11.84 3.05 25.03
N PRO A 303 11.30 4.26 24.82
CA PRO A 303 10.08 4.72 25.48
C PRO A 303 8.81 4.26 24.77
N TYR A 304 8.56 2.94 24.72
CA TYR A 304 7.52 2.36 23.87
C TYR A 304 6.08 2.87 24.16
N GLU A 305 5.64 3.00 25.42
CA GLU A 305 4.30 3.56 25.72
C GLU A 305 4.19 5.05 25.34
N GLU A 306 5.25 5.82 25.50
CA GLU A 306 5.22 7.24 25.16
C GLU A 306 5.21 7.42 23.63
N MET A 307 5.94 6.56 22.92
CA MET A 307 5.89 6.49 21.46
C MET A 307 4.51 6.09 20.95
N ARG A 308 3.80 5.23 21.68
CA ARG A 308 2.41 4.90 21.39
C ARG A 308 1.54 6.15 21.37
N ALA A 309 1.65 7.01 22.38
CA ALA A 309 0.92 8.27 22.43
C ALA A 309 1.32 9.23 21.29
N LEU A 310 2.62 9.36 21.02
CA LEU A 310 3.15 10.26 19.99
C LEU A 310 2.65 9.93 18.58
N TYR A 311 2.60 8.63 18.25
CA TYR A 311 2.10 8.13 16.97
C TYR A 311 0.59 7.89 16.96
N ASN A 312 -0.10 8.12 18.07
CA ASN A 312 -1.48 7.67 18.30
C ASN A 312 -1.68 6.17 18.01
N ALA A 313 -0.65 5.34 18.26
CA ALA A 313 -0.66 3.94 17.87
C ALA A 313 -1.64 3.09 18.73
N LYS A 314 -2.37 2.16 18.11
CA LYS A 314 -3.21 1.21 18.84
C LYS A 314 -2.38 0.17 19.58
N PRO A 315 -1.53 -0.64 18.91
CA PRO A 315 -0.63 -1.52 19.61
C PRO A 315 0.58 -0.73 20.12
N ARG A 316 1.18 -1.20 21.20
CA ARG A 316 2.43 -0.66 21.72
C ARG A 316 3.55 -0.83 20.66
N PRO A 317 4.27 0.23 20.29
CA PRO A 317 5.52 0.12 19.54
C PRO A 317 6.52 -0.84 20.20
N GLY A 318 7.50 -1.35 19.45
CA GLY A 318 8.44 -2.38 19.95
C GLY A 318 8.06 -3.80 19.59
N CYS A 319 6.87 -4.01 19.04
CA CYS A 319 6.52 -5.24 18.33
C CYS A 319 6.89 -5.13 16.86
N PHE A 320 7.23 -6.24 16.22
CA PHE A 320 7.33 -6.27 14.76
C PHE A 320 5.97 -5.96 14.12
N GLY A 321 5.96 -5.09 13.11
CA GLY A 321 4.75 -4.51 12.50
C GLY A 321 3.95 -5.44 11.58
N LEU A 322 3.97 -6.75 11.85
CA LEU A 322 3.23 -7.74 11.08
C LEU A 322 1.92 -8.12 11.81
N PRO A 323 0.80 -8.30 11.08
CA PRO A 323 -0.42 -8.85 11.65
C PRO A 323 -0.19 -10.18 12.37
N SER A 324 -0.81 -10.37 13.53
CA SER A 324 -0.65 -11.57 14.37
C SER A 324 -0.96 -12.90 13.64
N VAL A 325 -1.82 -12.86 12.62
CA VAL A 325 -2.13 -14.02 11.76
C VAL A 325 -0.90 -14.49 10.97
N LEU A 326 0.00 -13.58 10.61
CA LEU A 326 1.24 -13.88 9.89
C LEU A 326 2.40 -14.32 10.80
N THR A 327 2.28 -14.15 12.12
CA THR A 327 3.37 -14.36 13.08
C THR A 327 3.01 -15.27 14.26
N ALA A 328 1.81 -15.87 14.28
CA ALA A 328 1.30 -16.64 15.42
C ALA A 328 1.41 -15.87 16.75
N GLY A 329 0.91 -14.63 16.72
CA GLY A 329 0.97 -13.69 17.84
C GLY A 329 2.15 -12.71 17.76
N PRO A 330 2.11 -11.62 18.55
CA PRO A 330 3.11 -10.57 18.45
C PRO A 330 4.47 -11.05 18.98
N VAL A 331 5.54 -10.46 18.43
CA VAL A 331 6.92 -10.61 18.88
C VAL A 331 7.44 -9.21 19.20
N CYS A 332 7.71 -8.94 20.48
CA CYS A 332 7.94 -7.60 21.00
C CYS A 332 9.18 -7.53 21.88
N PHE A 333 9.81 -6.35 21.88
CA PHE A 333 10.82 -5.99 22.87
C PHE A 333 10.17 -5.57 24.18
N ASP A 334 10.80 -5.99 25.27
CA ASP A 334 10.44 -5.56 26.61
C ASP A 334 11.29 -4.36 27.03
N GLU A 335 10.66 -3.46 27.77
CA GLU A 335 11.32 -2.30 28.33
C GLU A 335 11.94 -2.65 29.68
N ASN A 336 13.20 -2.29 29.88
CA ASN A 336 13.88 -2.43 31.16
C ASN A 336 14.97 -1.34 31.33
N PRO A 337 14.58 -0.11 31.70
CA PRO A 337 15.51 1.01 31.79
C PRO A 337 16.54 0.81 32.91
N ALA A 338 16.20 0.05 33.94
CA ALA A 338 17.13 -0.30 35.01
C ALA A 338 18.28 -1.17 34.49
N ARG A 339 17.97 -2.22 33.70
CA ARG A 339 18.97 -3.05 33.04
C ARG A 339 19.78 -2.25 32.02
N ALA A 340 19.15 -1.34 31.27
CA ALA A 340 19.87 -0.45 30.36
C ALA A 340 20.93 0.40 31.09
N ARG A 341 20.58 1.00 32.24
CA ARG A 341 21.55 1.75 33.09
C ARG A 341 22.68 0.87 33.62
N GLU A 342 22.37 -0.37 33.99
CA GLU A 342 23.37 -1.33 34.46
C GLU A 342 24.36 -1.69 33.34
N LEU A 343 23.87 -1.98 32.14
CA LEU A 343 24.68 -2.29 30.96
C LEU A 343 25.63 -1.14 30.59
N LEU A 344 25.18 0.10 30.80
CA LEU A 344 25.93 1.32 30.49
C LEU A 344 26.76 1.87 31.66
N ARG A 345 26.74 1.20 32.83
CA ARG A 345 27.50 1.64 34.00
C ARG A 345 28.98 1.72 33.67
N ASP A 346 29.62 2.83 34.06
CA ASP A 346 31.03 3.13 33.85
C ASP A 346 31.49 3.22 32.38
N ARG A 347 30.56 3.16 31.41
CA ARG A 347 30.85 3.31 29.98
C ARG A 347 30.79 4.77 29.58
N LYS A 348 31.87 5.29 29.00
CA LYS A 348 31.87 6.58 28.32
C LYS A 348 31.41 6.40 26.88
N VAL A 349 30.14 6.70 26.61
CA VAL A 349 29.54 6.57 25.28
C VAL A 349 29.45 7.95 24.64
N ALA A 350 30.08 8.12 23.47
CA ALA A 350 29.93 9.33 22.67
C ALA A 350 28.50 9.42 22.10
N PRO A 351 27.95 10.62 21.85
CA PRO A 351 26.63 10.76 21.25
C PRO A 351 26.52 10.01 19.91
N ILE A 352 25.56 9.11 19.81
CA ILE A 352 25.35 8.28 18.61
C ILE A 352 24.57 9.09 17.57
N PRO A 353 25.08 9.30 16.35
CA PRO A 353 24.33 9.98 15.30
C PRO A 353 23.07 9.20 14.90
N ALA A 354 21.92 9.87 14.91
CA ALA A 354 20.60 9.32 14.60
C ALA A 354 20.07 9.92 13.28
N LEU A 355 20.25 9.21 12.17
CA LEU A 355 19.87 9.65 10.83
C LEU A 355 18.37 9.40 10.55
N PHE A 356 17.66 10.43 10.09
CA PHE A 356 16.25 10.30 9.69
C PHE A 356 15.88 11.29 8.59
N SER A 357 14.84 10.95 7.80
CA SER A 357 14.22 11.91 6.90
C SER A 357 13.39 12.91 7.70
N GLN A 358 13.77 14.19 7.62
CA GLN A 358 13.10 15.31 8.29
C GLN A 358 11.86 15.81 7.54
N SER A 359 11.62 15.31 6.32
CA SER A 359 10.46 15.68 5.49
C SER A 359 9.14 15.10 6.01
N VAL A 360 9.18 14.27 7.06
CA VAL A 360 8.01 13.70 7.72
C VAL A 360 8.03 14.14 9.17
N ASP A 361 7.06 14.99 9.56
CA ASP A 361 7.02 15.61 10.89
C ASP A 361 7.02 14.58 12.03
N ASP A 362 6.28 13.48 11.85
CA ASP A 362 6.21 12.37 12.82
C ASP A 362 7.59 11.77 13.12
N HIS A 363 8.50 11.70 12.13
CA HIS A 363 9.86 11.18 12.37
C HIS A 363 10.64 12.14 13.27
N ARG A 364 10.60 13.43 12.98
CA ARG A 364 11.32 14.45 13.75
C ARG A 364 10.86 14.45 15.21
N ARG A 365 9.55 14.54 15.44
CA ARG A 365 8.96 14.53 16.79
C ARG A 365 9.34 13.26 17.55
N ALA A 366 9.30 12.09 16.90
CA ALA A 366 9.69 10.84 17.54
C ALA A 366 11.17 10.78 17.90
N LEU A 367 12.07 11.26 17.02
CA LEU A 367 13.50 11.26 17.28
C LEU A 367 13.90 12.27 18.38
N GLU A 368 13.28 13.45 18.40
CA GLU A 368 13.44 14.44 19.50
C GLU A 368 13.00 13.85 20.84
N TRP A 369 11.84 13.17 20.86
CA TRP A 369 11.37 12.49 22.06
C TRP A 369 12.29 11.34 22.47
N LEU A 370 12.73 10.51 21.52
CA LEU A 370 13.66 9.42 21.78
C LEU A 370 14.98 9.93 22.36
N GLN A 371 15.50 11.05 21.85
CA GLN A 371 16.72 11.67 22.35
C GLN A 371 16.62 12.02 23.83
N LEU A 372 15.55 12.72 24.21
CA LEU A 372 15.28 13.09 25.60
C LEU A 372 15.16 11.83 26.49
N GLN A 373 14.43 10.83 26.02
CA GLN A 373 14.11 9.65 26.81
C GLN A 373 15.31 8.72 26.99
N LEU A 374 16.14 8.50 25.97
CA LEU A 374 17.34 7.67 26.12
C LEU A 374 18.34 8.28 27.13
N GLU A 375 18.50 9.60 27.14
CA GLU A 375 19.36 10.29 28.11
C GLU A 375 18.76 10.19 29.52
N LYS A 376 17.47 10.48 29.69
CA LYS A 376 16.78 10.39 30.98
C LYS A 376 16.77 8.96 31.56
N ARG A 377 16.52 7.97 30.70
CA ARG A 377 16.25 6.58 31.12
C ARG A 377 17.52 5.77 31.30
N ALA A 378 18.56 6.03 30.50
CA ALA A 378 19.78 5.22 30.49
C ALA A 378 21.10 6.02 30.44
N GLY A 379 21.05 7.36 30.39
CA GLY A 379 22.23 8.19 30.20
C GLY A 379 22.81 8.11 28.79
N LEU A 380 22.10 7.49 27.85
CA LEU A 380 22.55 7.29 26.48
C LEU A 380 22.20 8.52 25.62
N LYS A 381 23.21 9.14 25.01
CA LYS A 381 23.01 10.32 24.16
C LYS A 381 22.95 9.93 22.70
N ILE A 382 21.96 10.45 21.98
CA ILE A 382 21.93 10.46 20.52
C ILE A 382 22.04 11.90 20.00
N ARG A 383 22.62 12.08 18.82
CA ARG A 383 22.67 13.36 18.11
C ARG A 383 21.76 13.28 16.88
N LEU A 384 20.72 14.10 16.85
CA LEU A 384 19.79 14.13 15.73
C LEU A 384 20.49 14.56 14.44
N ASP A 385 20.23 13.81 13.37
CA ASP A 385 20.79 14.03 12.05
C ASP A 385 19.66 13.99 11.01
N GLY A 386 18.82 15.03 11.06
CA GLY A 386 17.73 15.22 10.12
C GLY A 386 18.24 15.63 8.74
N ARG A 387 17.77 14.96 7.69
CA ARG A 387 18.12 15.24 6.30
C ARG A 387 16.89 15.28 5.42
N GLU A 388 16.94 16.07 4.35
CA GLU A 388 15.98 15.97 3.25
C GLU A 388 15.99 14.53 2.71
N THR A 389 14.83 14.03 2.27
CA THR A 389 14.60 12.61 1.97
C THR A 389 15.60 12.03 0.97
N LYS A 390 15.96 12.77 -0.09
CA LYS A 390 16.95 12.29 -1.07
C LYS A 390 18.32 12.12 -0.42
N VAL A 391 18.79 13.14 0.29
CA VAL A 391 20.10 13.11 0.98
C VAL A 391 20.13 12.02 2.06
N PHE A 392 19.02 11.83 2.77
CA PHE A 392 18.84 10.74 3.72
C PHE A 392 19.05 9.37 3.06
N LEU A 393 18.41 9.12 1.91
CA LEU A 393 18.53 7.87 1.17
C LEU A 393 19.94 7.69 0.61
N ASP A 394 20.54 8.72 0.01
CA ASP A 394 21.91 8.66 -0.53
C ASP A 394 22.93 8.26 0.56
N ARG A 395 22.74 8.75 1.81
CA ARG A 395 23.59 8.35 2.95
C ARG A 395 23.35 6.92 3.41
N LEU A 396 22.11 6.44 3.41
CA LEU A 396 21.81 5.04 3.70
C LEU A 396 22.38 4.11 2.62
N ASP A 397 22.30 4.47 1.35
CA ASP A 397 22.91 3.75 0.25
C ASP A 397 24.43 3.66 0.42
N ALA A 398 25.07 4.76 0.82
CA ALA A 398 26.50 4.80 1.16
C ALA A 398 26.86 4.12 2.50
N ARG A 399 25.86 3.60 3.23
CA ARG A 399 26.01 3.04 4.60
C ARG A 399 26.64 4.03 5.60
N ASP A 400 26.51 5.33 5.34
CA ASP A 400 26.99 6.41 6.19
C ASP A 400 25.94 6.78 7.26
N ALA A 401 25.71 5.83 8.17
CA ALA A 401 24.89 6.04 9.36
C ALA A 401 25.38 5.14 10.49
N SER A 402 25.03 5.46 11.72
CA SER A 402 25.20 4.57 12.88
C SER A 402 23.86 3.98 13.29
N PHE A 403 22.96 4.88 13.69
CA PHE A 403 21.59 4.59 14.05
C PHE A 403 20.66 5.38 13.10
N PHE A 404 19.60 4.76 12.61
CA PHE A 404 18.70 5.41 11.65
C PHE A 404 17.25 4.96 11.80
N ARG A 405 16.31 5.76 11.29
CA ARG A 405 14.88 5.38 11.21
C ARG A 405 14.50 5.08 9.77
N ARG A 406 13.98 3.89 9.50
CA ARG A 406 13.52 3.45 8.17
C ARG A 406 12.14 2.80 8.27
N GLY A 407 11.49 2.68 7.12
CA GLY A 407 10.23 1.98 7.02
C GLY A 407 10.04 1.43 5.62
N VAL A 408 9.68 0.16 5.54
CA VAL A 408 9.50 -0.58 4.28
C VAL A 408 8.07 -1.12 4.20
N ALA A 409 7.45 -0.95 3.04
CA ALA A 409 6.19 -1.62 2.71
C ALA A 409 6.54 -2.83 1.84
N PRO A 410 6.08 -4.04 2.19
CA PRO A 410 6.28 -5.20 1.33
C PRO A 410 5.44 -5.08 0.06
N ASP A 411 5.86 -5.80 -0.97
CA ASP A 411 5.18 -5.91 -2.27
C ASP A 411 3.97 -6.86 -2.21
N ARG A 412 3.87 -7.69 -1.17
CA ARG A 412 2.82 -8.69 -0.97
C ARG A 412 2.52 -8.90 0.53
N PRO A 413 1.34 -9.45 0.87
CA PRO A 413 0.81 -9.41 2.24
C PRO A 413 1.31 -10.59 3.08
N THR A 414 2.62 -10.86 3.05
CA THR A 414 3.20 -12.05 3.72
C THR A 414 4.44 -11.74 4.51
N CYS A 415 4.74 -12.59 5.50
CA CYS A 415 5.95 -12.43 6.31
C CYS A 415 7.24 -12.55 5.49
N ALA A 416 7.26 -13.46 4.51
CA ALA A 416 8.43 -13.64 3.64
C ALA A 416 8.79 -12.34 2.91
N ALA A 417 7.79 -11.63 2.39
CA ALA A 417 7.99 -10.36 1.68
C ALA A 417 8.66 -9.28 2.53
N VAL A 418 8.31 -9.21 3.82
CA VAL A 418 8.95 -8.29 4.75
C VAL A 418 10.39 -8.72 5.01
N LEU A 419 10.62 -10.00 5.31
CA LEU A 419 11.93 -10.54 5.65
C LEU A 419 12.92 -10.53 4.46
N GLU A 420 12.43 -10.66 3.23
CA GLU A 420 13.23 -10.56 1.99
C GLU A 420 13.94 -9.21 1.86
N ASN A 421 13.36 -8.12 2.38
CA ASN A 421 14.01 -6.80 2.37
C ASN A 421 15.32 -6.76 3.16
N PHE A 422 15.56 -7.76 4.01
CA PHE A 422 16.74 -7.85 4.86
C PHE A 422 17.70 -8.97 4.43
N LEU A 423 17.47 -9.60 3.27
CA LEU A 423 18.40 -10.59 2.73
C LEU A 423 19.63 -9.92 2.10
N PRO A 424 20.78 -10.61 2.03
CA PRO A 424 21.94 -10.13 1.28
C PRO A 424 21.58 -9.75 -0.16
N GLY A 425 22.05 -8.58 -0.61
CA GLY A 425 21.79 -8.06 -1.96
C GLY A 425 20.42 -7.39 -2.16
N ALA A 426 19.50 -7.45 -1.19
CA ALA A 426 18.25 -6.71 -1.26
C ALA A 426 18.50 -5.19 -1.12
N ALA A 427 17.83 -4.39 -1.95
CA ALA A 427 18.03 -2.93 -1.99
C ALA A 427 17.68 -2.24 -0.66
N GLU A 428 16.71 -2.78 0.09
CA GLU A 428 16.26 -2.24 1.39
C GLU A 428 17.08 -2.76 2.58
N ASN A 429 18.10 -3.61 2.36
CA ASN A 429 18.92 -4.17 3.43
C ASN A 429 20.01 -3.18 3.89
N TYR A 430 19.60 -2.00 4.37
CA TYR A 430 20.50 -0.99 4.95
C TYR A 430 21.18 -1.45 6.25
N LEU A 431 20.68 -2.53 6.83
CA LEU A 431 21.31 -3.20 7.96
C LEU A 431 22.50 -4.05 7.49
N ASP A 432 22.60 -4.43 6.21
CA ASP A 432 23.53 -5.44 5.71
C ASP A 432 23.46 -6.73 6.56
N LEU A 433 22.24 -7.21 6.84
CA LEU A 433 22.07 -8.50 7.49
C LEU A 433 22.50 -9.63 6.54
N ASP A 434 23.32 -10.53 7.08
CA ASP A 434 23.78 -11.76 6.44
C ASP A 434 23.68 -12.90 7.46
N ALA A 435 22.44 -13.20 7.86
CA ALA A 435 22.15 -14.15 8.91
C ALA A 435 21.64 -15.46 8.30
N LYS A 436 22.34 -16.57 8.55
CA LYS A 436 21.96 -17.90 8.03
C LYS A 436 20.51 -18.27 8.35
N TYR A 437 20.06 -18.01 9.59
CA TYR A 437 18.68 -18.31 10.00
C TYR A 437 17.63 -17.50 9.24
N LEU A 438 17.97 -16.29 8.79
CA LEU A 438 17.09 -15.44 8.02
C LEU A 438 17.01 -15.96 6.58
N ILE A 439 18.16 -16.25 5.96
CA ILE A 439 18.26 -16.75 4.58
C ILE A 439 17.52 -18.10 4.45
N GLU A 440 17.86 -19.07 5.30
CA GLU A 440 17.22 -20.40 5.30
C GLU A 440 15.76 -20.33 5.74
N GLY A 441 15.44 -19.44 6.69
CA GLY A 441 14.08 -19.21 7.17
C GLY A 441 13.16 -18.67 6.08
N VAL A 442 13.63 -17.68 5.30
CA VAL A 442 12.88 -17.15 4.16
C VAL A 442 12.71 -18.22 3.08
N ASP A 443 13.75 -18.96 2.72
CA ASP A 443 13.62 -20.04 1.72
C ASP A 443 12.56 -21.07 2.14
N ARG A 444 12.52 -21.46 3.42
CA ARG A 444 11.47 -22.34 3.97
C ARG A 444 10.08 -21.70 3.91
N LEU A 445 9.95 -20.39 4.20
CA LEU A 445 8.67 -19.67 4.11
C LEU A 445 8.11 -19.69 2.68
N LEU A 446 8.96 -19.51 1.67
CA LEU A 446 8.56 -19.51 0.27
C LEU A 446 8.02 -20.87 -0.19
N GLN A 447 8.42 -21.96 0.46
CA GLN A 447 8.04 -23.33 0.05
C GLN A 447 6.87 -23.90 0.87
N GLU A 448 6.66 -23.42 2.10
CA GLU A 448 5.63 -23.92 3.01
C GLU A 448 4.20 -23.68 2.47
N LYS A 449 3.35 -24.69 2.60
CA LYS A 449 1.96 -24.69 2.11
C LYS A 449 0.95 -24.27 3.18
N SER A 450 1.25 -24.57 4.44
CA SER A 450 0.36 -24.32 5.57
C SER A 450 0.59 -22.92 6.12
N GLU A 451 -0.44 -22.07 6.08
CA GLU A 451 -0.40 -20.72 6.65
C GLU A 451 -0.09 -20.75 8.16
N THR A 452 -0.60 -21.74 8.90
CA THR A 452 -0.25 -21.93 10.32
C THR A 452 1.24 -22.21 10.53
N LYS A 453 1.85 -23.04 9.66
CA LYS A 453 3.30 -23.33 9.74
C LYS A 453 4.13 -22.13 9.32
N LYS A 454 3.71 -21.39 8.28
CA LYS A 454 4.34 -20.12 7.89
C LYS A 454 4.34 -19.13 9.06
N ALA A 455 3.21 -18.98 9.75
CA ALA A 455 3.10 -18.07 10.88
C ALA A 455 4.06 -18.43 12.02
N LYS A 456 4.19 -19.72 12.36
CA LYS A 456 5.16 -20.20 13.35
C LYS A 456 6.61 -19.98 12.91
N LEU A 457 6.95 -20.31 11.66
CA LEU A 457 8.30 -20.10 11.12
C LEU A 457 8.66 -18.61 11.08
N CYS A 458 7.73 -17.76 10.69
CA CYS A 458 7.90 -16.31 10.74
C CYS A 458 8.23 -15.86 12.16
N ARG A 459 7.45 -16.32 13.15
CA ARG A 459 7.71 -16.05 14.57
C ARG A 459 9.13 -16.43 14.98
N GLU A 460 9.57 -17.64 14.63
CA GLU A 460 10.92 -18.13 14.96
C GLU A 460 12.02 -17.21 14.42
N ILE A 461 11.88 -16.72 13.19
CA ILE A 461 12.83 -15.78 12.57
C ILE A 461 12.81 -14.43 13.28
N LEU A 462 11.62 -13.90 13.57
CA LEU A 462 11.46 -12.62 14.27
C LEU A 462 12.01 -12.67 15.71
N GLU A 463 11.84 -13.78 16.42
CA GLU A 463 12.41 -13.95 17.76
C GLU A 463 13.94 -13.96 17.73
N LYS A 464 14.55 -14.53 16.68
CA LYS A 464 16.01 -14.45 16.47
C LYS A 464 16.46 -13.03 16.11
N LEU A 465 15.77 -12.35 15.21
CA LEU A 465 16.05 -10.94 14.89
C LEU A 465 15.94 -10.04 16.12
N ARG A 466 14.95 -10.28 16.99
CA ARG A 466 14.77 -9.60 18.27
C ARG A 466 15.96 -9.82 19.19
N ALA A 467 16.35 -11.09 19.36
CA ALA A 467 17.49 -11.47 20.18
C ALA A 467 18.81 -10.89 19.66
N ASP A 468 18.90 -10.56 18.36
CA ASP A 468 20.06 -9.94 17.75
C ASP A 468 20.14 -8.41 17.96
N TYR A 469 19.11 -7.74 18.49
CA TYR A 469 19.10 -6.28 18.72
C TYR A 469 19.59 -5.43 17.52
N VAL A 470 19.47 -5.95 16.29
CA VAL A 470 19.93 -5.26 15.07
C VAL A 470 19.00 -4.11 14.68
N MET A 471 17.79 -4.12 15.23
CA MET A 471 16.76 -3.12 15.03
C MET A 471 15.79 -3.06 16.20
N ILE A 472 15.04 -1.96 16.30
CA ILE A 472 13.92 -1.77 17.21
C ILE A 472 12.69 -1.44 16.34
N PRO A 473 11.70 -2.35 16.22
CA PRO A 473 10.52 -2.12 15.38
C PRO A 473 9.56 -1.13 16.03
N THR A 474 8.79 -0.40 15.22
CA THR A 474 7.87 0.64 15.70
C THR A 474 6.44 0.15 15.92
N GLY A 475 6.17 -1.15 15.77
CA GLY A 475 4.83 -1.71 15.89
C GLY A 475 4.04 -1.75 14.58
N PRO A 476 2.85 -2.39 14.59
CA PRO A 476 1.91 -2.36 13.48
C PRO A 476 1.46 -0.93 13.15
N ILE A 477 1.28 -0.66 11.87
CA ILE A 477 0.88 0.64 11.34
C ILE A 477 -0.55 0.55 10.84
N PHE A 478 -1.33 1.62 11.02
CA PHE A 478 -2.62 1.80 10.38
C PHE A 478 -2.67 3.19 9.75
N PHE A 479 -3.48 3.34 8.72
CA PHE A 479 -3.79 4.63 8.12
C PHE A 479 -5.18 5.06 8.56
N SER A 480 -5.23 6.22 9.19
CA SER A 480 -6.46 6.96 9.45
C SER A 480 -6.87 7.68 8.16
N ILE A 481 -8.06 7.37 7.65
CA ILE A 481 -8.60 7.96 6.42
C ILE A 481 -9.96 8.58 6.71
N LEU A 482 -10.39 9.51 5.84
CA LEU A 482 -11.78 9.96 5.80
C LEU A 482 -12.41 9.59 4.46
N ALA A 483 -13.62 9.06 4.47
CA ALA A 483 -14.39 8.76 3.28
C ALA A 483 -15.85 9.17 3.46
N ARG A 484 -16.37 9.90 2.48
CA ARG A 484 -17.74 10.42 2.49
C ARG A 484 -18.76 9.26 2.60
N PRO A 485 -19.62 9.22 3.64
CA PRO A 485 -20.48 8.07 3.90
C PRO A 485 -21.48 7.74 2.78
N GLU A 486 -21.86 8.74 1.98
CA GLU A 486 -22.72 8.53 0.81
C GLU A 486 -22.06 7.69 -0.29
N PHE A 487 -20.73 7.52 -0.26
CA PHE A 487 -20.00 6.65 -1.19
C PHE A 487 -19.61 5.34 -0.51
N THR A 488 -20.08 4.23 -1.06
CA THR A 488 -19.81 2.87 -0.58
C THR A 488 -19.15 2.05 -1.69
N GLY A 489 -18.64 0.85 -1.36
CA GLY A 489 -18.03 -0.05 -2.34
C GLY A 489 -16.59 0.30 -2.75
N TRP A 490 -15.96 1.27 -2.08
CA TRP A 490 -14.50 1.41 -2.10
C TRP A 490 -13.87 0.36 -1.17
N ASP A 491 -12.69 -0.14 -1.55
CA ASP A 491 -11.90 -1.09 -0.77
C ASP A 491 -10.44 -0.61 -0.73
N LEU A 492 -9.89 -0.37 0.46
CA LEU A 492 -8.47 -0.08 0.64
C LEU A 492 -7.86 -1.20 1.46
N ASN A 493 -7.02 -2.01 0.83
CA ASN A 493 -6.41 -3.16 1.50
C ASN A 493 -5.17 -2.76 2.30
N GLU A 494 -4.62 -3.73 3.03
CA GLU A 494 -3.47 -3.58 3.91
C GLU A 494 -2.12 -3.41 3.20
N LEU A 495 -2.10 -3.51 1.86
CA LEU A 495 -0.98 -3.14 1.00
C LEU A 495 -1.13 -1.72 0.43
N ASN A 496 -2.08 -0.95 0.96
CA ASN A 496 -2.39 0.41 0.53
C ASN A 496 -2.90 0.49 -0.92
N GLN A 497 -3.56 -0.56 -1.41
CA GLN A 497 -4.14 -0.60 -2.76
C GLN A 497 -5.62 -0.25 -2.67
N LEU A 498 -6.01 0.85 -3.32
CA LEU A 498 -7.39 1.30 -3.40
C LEU A 498 -8.06 0.70 -4.64
N ASP A 499 -9.12 -0.07 -4.45
CA ASP A 499 -9.98 -0.60 -5.51
C ASP A 499 -11.33 0.13 -5.47
N LEU A 500 -11.67 0.82 -6.56
CA LEU A 500 -12.93 1.58 -6.69
C LEU A 500 -13.87 0.95 -7.73
N LYS A 501 -13.64 -0.31 -8.14
CA LYS A 501 -14.47 -0.95 -9.16
C LYS A 501 -15.94 -1.04 -8.74
N ASP A 502 -16.21 -1.28 -7.46
CA ASP A 502 -17.55 -1.44 -6.91
C ASP A 502 -18.09 -0.14 -6.27
N LEU A 503 -17.36 0.97 -6.41
CA LEU A 503 -17.75 2.27 -5.87
C LEU A 503 -19.13 2.68 -6.40
N HIS A 504 -20.02 3.13 -5.52
CA HIS A 504 -21.33 3.65 -5.87
C HIS A 504 -21.84 4.59 -4.77
N VAL A 505 -22.90 5.33 -5.08
CA VAL A 505 -23.60 6.14 -4.07
C VAL A 505 -24.65 5.26 -3.38
N SER A 506 -24.64 5.21 -2.05
CA SER A 506 -25.63 4.49 -1.27
C SER A 506 -27.02 5.06 -1.54
N LYS A 507 -28.00 4.19 -1.80
CA LYS A 507 -29.40 4.58 -1.99
C LYS A 507 -30.10 4.96 -0.68
#